data_AF-A0A934E4X9-F1
#
_entry.id   AF-A0A934E4X9-F1
#
_cell.length_a   1.000
_cell.length_b   1.000
_cell.length_c   1.000
_cell.angle_alpha   90.00
_cell.angle_beta   90.00
_cell.angle_gamma   90.00
#
_symmetry.space_group_name_H-M   'P 1'
#
loop_
_entity.id
_entity.type
_entity.pdbx_description
1 polymer ?
#
loop_
_entity_poly.entity_id
_entity_poly.type
_entity_poly.pdbx_seq_one_letter_code
_entity_poly.pdbx_strand_id
1 'polypeptide(L)'
;AETYKVQNEERTRAGLAKIKADEELAVNEQNRLRQVGVAEKNRERVLGIESERVQKDRALEAISREREVELQRIEKEKLLEKERKEIADVTRAKIAVEKTVAEEEERIKDVRVVAEAKRVRDATLIAAETEAEENLVKEVRAARAAEEVAKHAANQRLTLAEADLQAADKTAKAKIRAAEGVQAEASAPGLAEARVKEADALATEKQGLAQVRVREADAVAVEKQGMAQVRVKEADASALEKQGLAQASVIKEQGLAQALVIKEQGLAQANVVKEQGLAEAVGAQEKGMAEVRIKDANAAAIQKQGQAEAIALKDKLFAEASAIQERLSAEARGLGEKAVAMKELDGIGRDHEEFRLRLDKEKAVELEAIRVRREVAEAQAKVLAEGLSHAKFNIVGGDGAFFERFVKAVTVGQTVDGAFEHSDTLKAAFQGYLSGKSDLPTDIKDVLMRPGLGSDAQSAALATILARVAAGRTDGLKDHLLALARELTSRGAPAEAEVSTKVEARPHSK
;
A
#
# COMPACT_ATOMS: atom_id res chain seq x y z
N ALA A 1 -119.73 2.23 -99.73
CA ALA A 1 -119.54 1.96 -98.29
C ALA A 1 -118.28 1.12 -98.04
N GLU A 2 -118.04 0.05 -98.79
CA GLU A 2 -116.87 -0.84 -98.60
C GLU A 2 -115.52 -0.19 -98.96
N THR A 3 -115.44 0.61 -100.01
CA THR A 3 -114.20 1.33 -100.40
C THR A 3 -113.69 2.29 -99.32
N TYR A 4 -114.60 2.90 -98.55
CA TYR A 4 -114.26 3.81 -97.46
C TYR A 4 -113.76 3.07 -96.21
N LYS A 5 -114.20 1.82 -95.99
CA LYS A 5 -113.67 0.95 -94.94
C LYS A 5 -112.24 0.52 -95.25
N VAL A 6 -111.99 0.07 -96.48
CA VAL A 6 -110.65 -0.36 -96.92
C VAL A 6 -109.64 0.80 -96.86
N GLN A 7 -110.03 2.02 -97.25
CA GLN A 7 -109.14 3.18 -97.15
C GLN A 7 -108.79 3.55 -95.69
N ASN A 8 -109.72 3.36 -94.74
CA ASN A 8 -109.44 3.58 -93.31
C ASN A 8 -108.60 2.45 -92.71
N GLU A 9 -108.80 1.21 -93.14
CA GLU A 9 -107.97 0.06 -92.75
C GLU A 9 -106.53 0.21 -93.26
N GLU A 10 -106.32 0.64 -94.50
CA GLU A 10 -104.97 0.92 -95.02
C GLU A 10 -104.30 2.10 -94.31
N ARG A 11 -105.05 3.17 -93.96
CA ARG A 11 -104.50 4.28 -93.16
C ARG A 11 -104.13 3.86 -91.74
N THR A 12 -104.95 3.05 -91.08
CA THR A 12 -104.63 2.53 -89.74
C THR A 12 -103.45 1.57 -89.77
N ARG A 13 -103.33 0.74 -90.81
CA ARG A 13 -102.17 -0.13 -91.04
C ARG A 13 -100.89 0.67 -91.29
N ALA A 14 -100.94 1.72 -92.11
CA ALA A 14 -99.82 2.63 -92.33
C ALA A 14 -99.43 3.39 -91.05
N GLY A 15 -100.42 3.82 -90.26
CA GLY A 15 -100.20 4.46 -88.96
C GLY A 15 -99.51 3.53 -87.95
N LEU A 16 -99.96 2.27 -87.86
CA LEU A 16 -99.35 1.26 -86.99
C LEU A 16 -97.93 0.90 -87.44
N ALA A 17 -97.68 0.81 -88.75
CA ALA A 17 -96.33 0.56 -89.27
C ALA A 17 -95.38 1.72 -88.95
N LYS A 18 -95.86 2.97 -89.02
CA LYS A 18 -95.08 4.16 -88.64
C LYS A 18 -94.78 4.18 -87.14
N ILE A 19 -95.77 3.92 -86.28
CA ILE A 19 -95.56 3.86 -84.83
C ILE A 19 -94.54 2.79 -84.46
N LYS A 20 -94.63 1.59 -85.07
CA LYS A 20 -93.64 0.53 -84.85
C LYS A 20 -92.23 0.93 -85.31
N ALA A 21 -92.11 1.60 -86.46
CA ALA A 21 -90.82 2.09 -86.94
C ALA A 21 -90.24 3.18 -86.03
N ASP A 22 -91.08 4.11 -85.55
CA ASP A 22 -90.68 5.16 -84.62
C ASP A 22 -90.29 4.58 -83.24
N GLU A 23 -91.00 3.56 -82.75
CA GLU A 23 -90.66 2.81 -81.53
C GLU A 23 -89.33 2.07 -81.67
N GLU A 24 -89.11 1.34 -82.78
CA GLU A 24 -87.84 0.65 -83.03
C GLU A 24 -86.66 1.63 -83.14
N LEU A 25 -86.85 2.78 -83.80
CA LEU A 25 -85.84 3.84 -83.85
C LEU A 25 -85.54 4.41 -82.47
N ALA A 26 -86.57 4.70 -81.66
CA ALA A 26 -86.40 5.22 -80.31
C ALA A 26 -85.69 4.21 -79.38
N VAL A 27 -86.01 2.92 -79.48
CA VAL A 27 -85.34 1.84 -78.74
C VAL A 27 -83.88 1.71 -79.17
N ASN A 28 -83.59 1.78 -80.47
CA ASN A 28 -82.23 1.74 -80.99
C ASN A 28 -81.41 2.97 -80.57
N GLU A 29 -82.00 4.17 -80.58
CA GLU A 29 -81.40 5.41 -80.10
C GLU A 29 -81.06 5.30 -78.60
N GLN A 30 -81.99 4.82 -77.76
CA GLN A 30 -81.73 4.59 -76.34
C GLN A 30 -80.65 3.53 -76.10
N ASN A 31 -80.64 2.45 -76.88
CA ASN A 31 -79.62 1.41 -76.78
C ASN A 31 -78.24 1.97 -77.15
N ARG A 32 -78.15 2.81 -78.19
CA ARG A 32 -76.92 3.52 -78.57
C ARG A 32 -76.44 4.44 -77.44
N LEU A 33 -77.32 5.29 -76.90
CA LEU A 33 -76.98 6.20 -75.79
C LEU A 33 -76.52 5.45 -74.54
N ARG A 34 -77.17 4.33 -74.21
CA ARG A 34 -76.76 3.45 -73.10
C ARG A 34 -75.39 2.82 -73.34
N GLN A 35 -75.11 2.34 -74.55
CA GLN A 35 -73.80 1.78 -74.89
C GLN A 35 -72.69 2.83 -74.79
N VAL A 36 -72.94 4.04 -75.29
CA VAL A 36 -72.01 5.17 -75.15
C VAL A 36 -71.79 5.51 -73.68
N GLY A 37 -72.83 5.64 -72.87
CA GLY A 37 -72.71 5.93 -71.44
C GLY A 37 -71.98 4.84 -70.64
N VAL A 38 -72.16 3.57 -71.00
CA VAL A 38 -71.39 2.45 -70.40
C VAL A 38 -69.92 2.52 -70.80
N ALA A 39 -69.62 2.83 -72.07
CA ALA A 39 -68.25 2.99 -72.54
C ALA A 39 -67.53 4.18 -71.87
N GLU A 40 -68.23 5.31 -71.69
CA GLU A 40 -67.71 6.48 -70.97
C GLU A 40 -67.41 6.16 -69.51
N LYS A 41 -68.35 5.54 -68.78
CA LYS A 41 -68.11 5.12 -67.39
C LYS A 41 -66.99 4.10 -67.25
N ASN A 42 -66.87 3.18 -68.20
CA ASN A 42 -65.76 2.23 -68.22
C ASN A 42 -64.42 2.93 -68.43
N ARG A 43 -64.36 3.93 -69.33
CA ARG A 43 -63.18 4.75 -69.55
C ARG A 43 -62.81 5.55 -68.30
N GLU A 44 -63.77 6.19 -67.65
CA GLU A 44 -63.56 6.92 -66.39
C GLU A 44 -63.02 6.00 -65.28
N ARG A 45 -63.58 4.79 -65.15
CA ARG A 45 -63.10 3.80 -64.17
C ARG A 45 -61.65 3.39 -64.43
N VAL A 46 -61.28 3.13 -65.68
CA VAL A 46 -59.91 2.74 -66.04
C VAL A 46 -58.94 3.89 -65.75
N LEU A 47 -59.28 5.12 -66.17
CA LEU A 47 -58.47 6.31 -65.89
C LEU A 47 -58.33 6.57 -64.39
N GLY A 48 -59.40 6.37 -63.61
CA GLY A 48 -59.37 6.48 -62.14
C GLY A 48 -58.39 5.48 -61.51
N ILE A 49 -58.50 4.19 -61.85
CA ILE A 49 -57.61 3.13 -61.34
C ILE A 49 -56.15 3.42 -61.71
N GLU A 50 -55.91 3.87 -62.94
CA GLU A 50 -54.55 4.16 -63.41
C GLU A 50 -53.98 5.40 -62.73
N SER A 51 -54.80 6.43 -62.49
CA SER A 51 -54.39 7.60 -61.71
C SER A 51 -54.02 7.24 -60.26
N GLU A 52 -54.78 6.35 -59.63
CA GLU A 52 -54.57 5.92 -58.25
C GLU A 52 -53.31 5.05 -58.13
N ARG A 53 -53.05 4.18 -59.12
CA ARG A 53 -51.78 3.44 -59.23
C ARG A 53 -50.59 4.38 -59.36
N VAL A 54 -50.65 5.37 -60.25
CA VAL A 54 -49.56 6.35 -60.43
C VAL A 54 -49.33 7.16 -59.16
N GLN A 55 -50.39 7.55 -58.44
CA GLN A 55 -50.24 8.24 -57.16
C GLN A 55 -49.62 7.36 -56.08
N LYS A 56 -50.02 6.09 -56.01
CA LYS A 56 -49.44 5.11 -55.08
C LYS A 56 -47.95 4.88 -55.36
N ASP A 57 -47.58 4.72 -56.62
CA ASP A 57 -46.18 4.50 -57.01
C ASP A 57 -45.33 5.74 -56.71
N ARG A 58 -45.82 6.95 -57.00
CA ARG A 58 -45.16 8.21 -56.61
C ARG A 58 -44.97 8.33 -55.10
N ALA A 59 -45.98 7.96 -54.31
CA ALA A 59 -45.90 8.00 -52.86
C ALA A 59 -44.89 6.98 -52.31
N LEU A 60 -44.86 5.76 -52.86
CA LEU A 60 -43.89 4.73 -52.49
C LEU A 60 -42.46 5.16 -52.82
N GLU A 61 -42.25 5.79 -53.98
CA GLU A 61 -40.93 6.28 -54.39
C GLU A 61 -40.46 7.46 -53.53
N ALA A 62 -41.37 8.36 -53.13
CA ALA A 62 -41.08 9.43 -52.18
C ALA A 62 -40.66 8.86 -50.81
N ILE A 63 -41.40 7.87 -50.29
CA ILE A 63 -41.07 7.20 -49.02
C ILE A 63 -39.72 6.50 -49.12
N SER A 64 -39.42 5.83 -50.24
CA SER A 64 -38.13 5.16 -50.45
C SER A 64 -36.99 6.18 -50.43
N ARG A 65 -37.15 7.30 -51.12
CA ARG A 65 -36.16 8.39 -51.14
C ARG A 65 -35.95 9.01 -49.76
N GLU A 66 -37.03 9.31 -49.04
CA GLU A 66 -36.94 9.85 -47.68
C GLU A 66 -36.23 8.88 -46.74
N ARG A 67 -36.54 7.58 -46.82
CA ARG A 67 -35.89 6.54 -46.02
C ARG A 67 -34.40 6.44 -46.34
N GLU A 68 -34.01 6.50 -47.60
CA GLU A 68 -32.59 6.49 -47.99
C GLU A 68 -31.85 7.72 -47.46
N VAL A 69 -32.44 8.91 -47.56
CA VAL A 69 -31.85 10.16 -47.04
C VAL A 69 -31.71 10.10 -45.52
N GLU A 70 -32.72 9.62 -44.80
CA GLU A 70 -32.67 9.48 -43.34
C GLU A 70 -31.65 8.42 -42.90
N LEU A 71 -31.55 7.29 -43.61
CA LEU A 71 -30.50 6.30 -43.33
C LEU A 71 -29.09 6.88 -43.53
N GLN A 72 -28.87 7.65 -44.60
CA GLN A 72 -27.59 8.35 -44.82
C GLN A 72 -27.30 9.41 -43.76
N ARG A 73 -28.32 10.14 -43.28
CA ARG A 73 -28.18 11.07 -42.15
C ARG A 73 -27.78 10.36 -40.86
N ILE A 74 -28.46 9.26 -40.53
CA ILE A 74 -28.15 8.44 -39.35
C ILE A 74 -26.72 7.89 -39.44
N GLU A 75 -26.30 7.41 -40.61
CA GLU A 75 -24.95 6.90 -40.82
C GLU A 75 -23.90 8.00 -40.64
N LYS A 76 -24.13 9.19 -41.19
CA LYS A 76 -23.29 10.37 -40.99
C LYS A 76 -23.22 10.78 -39.51
N GLU A 77 -24.35 10.85 -38.82
CA GLU A 77 -24.41 11.17 -37.38
C GLU A 77 -23.68 10.12 -36.53
N LYS A 78 -23.84 8.84 -36.86
CA LYS A 78 -23.13 7.75 -36.18
C LYS A 78 -21.61 7.84 -36.35
N LEU A 79 -21.14 8.21 -37.55
CA LEU A 79 -19.72 8.45 -37.79
C LEU A 79 -19.21 9.66 -37.00
N LEU A 80 -19.97 10.76 -36.99
CA LEU A 80 -19.63 11.95 -36.20
C LEU A 80 -19.59 11.66 -34.69
N GLU A 81 -20.51 10.85 -34.16
CA GLU A 81 -20.52 10.45 -32.76
C GLU A 81 -19.33 9.55 -32.40
N LYS A 82 -18.88 8.68 -33.31
CA LYS A 82 -17.64 7.91 -33.10
C LYS A 82 -16.43 8.83 -33.00
N GLU A 83 -16.27 9.75 -33.95
CA GLU A 83 -15.17 10.73 -33.94
C GLU A 83 -15.22 11.62 -32.69
N ARG A 84 -16.42 12.07 -32.28
CA ARG A 84 -16.61 12.82 -31.02
C ARG A 84 -16.18 12.02 -29.80
N LYS A 85 -16.50 10.72 -29.75
CA LYS A 85 -16.05 9.83 -28.68
C LYS A 85 -14.53 9.70 -28.68
N GLU A 86 -13.91 9.49 -29.83
CA GLU A 86 -12.45 9.41 -29.95
C GLU A 86 -11.77 10.72 -29.51
N ILE A 87 -12.30 11.88 -29.91
CA ILE A 87 -11.82 13.20 -29.47
C ILE A 87 -11.98 13.34 -27.95
N ALA A 88 -13.10 12.92 -27.37
CA ALA A 88 -13.32 12.96 -25.93
C ALA A 88 -12.34 12.06 -25.18
N ASP A 89 -12.02 10.88 -25.72
CA ASP A 89 -11.05 9.95 -25.13
C ASP A 89 -9.62 10.52 -25.21
N VAL A 90 -9.24 11.14 -26.34
CA VAL A 90 -7.97 11.88 -26.46
C VAL A 90 -7.91 13.05 -25.49
N THR A 91 -9.00 13.80 -25.33
CA THR A 91 -9.06 14.94 -24.40
C THR A 91 -8.95 14.48 -22.95
N ARG A 92 -9.60 13.38 -22.57
CA ARG A 92 -9.45 12.75 -21.24
C ARG A 92 -8.02 12.29 -20.99
N ALA A 93 -7.41 11.64 -21.97
CA ALA A 93 -6.00 11.24 -21.89
C ALA A 93 -5.09 12.47 -21.72
N LYS A 94 -5.34 13.56 -22.45
CA LYS A 94 -4.59 14.81 -22.32
C LYS A 94 -4.72 15.42 -20.93
N ILE A 95 -5.95 15.52 -20.40
CA ILE A 95 -6.19 16.05 -19.04
C ILE A 95 -5.53 15.16 -17.98
N ALA A 96 -5.56 13.83 -18.15
CA ALA A 96 -4.88 12.92 -17.24
C ALA A 96 -3.36 13.15 -17.25
N VAL A 97 -2.75 13.30 -18.43
CA VAL A 97 -1.32 13.64 -18.55
C VAL A 97 -1.03 15.01 -17.95
N GLU A 98 -1.80 16.05 -18.25
CA GLU A 98 -1.64 17.39 -17.67
C GLU A 98 -1.74 17.36 -16.14
N LYS A 99 -2.67 16.57 -15.58
CA LYS A 99 -2.77 16.36 -14.13
C LYS A 99 -1.52 15.69 -13.56
N THR A 100 -1.02 14.62 -14.20
CA THR A 100 0.21 13.95 -13.74
C THR A 100 1.43 14.86 -13.82
N VAL A 101 1.53 15.69 -14.86
CA VAL A 101 2.61 16.67 -15.00
C VAL A 101 2.51 17.72 -13.88
N ALA A 102 1.32 18.25 -13.60
CA ALA A 102 1.12 19.21 -12.52
C ALA A 102 1.44 18.61 -11.13
N GLU A 103 1.04 17.36 -10.87
CA GLU A 103 1.38 16.66 -9.63
C GLU A 103 2.90 16.46 -9.49
N GLU A 104 3.59 16.05 -10.55
CA GLU A 104 5.04 15.89 -10.54
C GLU A 104 5.77 17.24 -10.41
N GLU A 105 5.27 18.31 -11.02
CA GLU A 105 5.83 19.66 -10.86
C GLU A 105 5.73 20.15 -9.40
N GLU A 106 4.58 19.96 -8.75
CA GLU A 106 4.42 20.29 -7.33
C GLU A 106 5.31 19.41 -6.44
N ARG A 107 5.41 18.09 -6.70
CA ARG A 107 6.35 17.22 -5.99
C ARG A 107 7.80 17.68 -6.16
N ILE A 108 8.19 18.11 -7.36
CA ILE A 108 9.54 18.63 -7.61
C ILE A 108 9.77 19.93 -6.81
N LYS A 109 8.77 20.82 -6.74
CA LYS A 109 8.87 22.04 -5.91
C LYS A 109 9.01 21.68 -4.43
N ASP A 110 8.18 20.77 -3.92
CA ASP A 110 8.25 20.32 -2.53
C ASP A 110 9.62 19.71 -2.22
N VAL A 111 10.13 18.83 -3.07
CA VAL A 111 11.46 18.23 -2.91
C VAL A 111 12.56 19.29 -2.94
N ARG A 112 12.47 20.30 -3.82
CA ARG A 112 13.44 21.40 -3.87
C ARG A 112 13.42 22.22 -2.59
N VAL A 113 12.25 22.63 -2.11
CA VAL A 113 12.10 23.42 -0.88
C VAL A 113 12.62 22.63 0.33
N VAL A 114 12.26 21.35 0.46
CA VAL A 114 12.74 20.48 1.54
C VAL A 114 14.24 20.26 1.46
N ALA A 115 14.78 20.02 0.26
CA ALA A 115 16.23 19.84 0.07
C ALA A 115 17.01 21.11 0.37
N GLU A 116 16.50 22.28 -0.02
CA GLU A 116 17.11 23.57 0.28
C GLU A 116 17.08 23.88 1.77
N ALA A 117 15.94 23.67 2.43
CA ALA A 117 15.83 23.81 3.89
C ALA A 117 16.79 22.87 4.64
N LYS A 118 16.93 21.62 4.18
CA LYS A 118 17.92 20.67 4.73
C LYS A 118 19.35 21.17 4.53
N ARG A 119 19.72 21.63 3.33
CA ARG A 119 21.06 22.17 3.06
C ARG A 119 21.37 23.38 3.94
N VAL A 120 20.44 24.31 4.10
CA VAL A 120 20.60 25.49 4.96
C VAL A 120 20.79 25.05 6.41
N ARG A 121 19.91 24.17 6.92
CA ARG A 121 20.02 23.65 8.28
C ARG A 121 21.35 22.94 8.51
N ASP A 122 21.74 22.05 7.60
CA ASP A 122 22.98 21.27 7.73
C ASP A 122 24.21 22.20 7.64
N ALA A 123 24.19 23.22 6.76
CA ALA A 123 25.23 24.26 6.72
C ALA A 123 25.32 25.05 8.03
N THR A 124 24.18 25.43 8.63
CA THR A 124 24.16 26.12 9.94
C THR A 124 24.64 25.24 11.08
N LEU A 125 24.30 23.94 11.05
CA LEU A 125 24.76 22.98 12.04
C LEU A 125 26.27 22.79 11.96
N ILE A 126 26.79 22.55 10.76
CA ILE A 126 28.24 22.42 10.54
C ILE A 126 28.96 23.69 10.98
N ALA A 127 28.45 24.88 10.64
CA ALA A 127 29.05 26.13 11.08
C ALA A 127 29.10 26.24 12.61
N ALA A 128 27.99 25.96 13.30
CA ALA A 128 27.92 25.97 14.76
C ALA A 128 28.83 24.91 15.40
N GLU A 129 28.90 23.71 14.83
CA GLU A 129 29.80 22.64 15.27
C GLU A 129 31.26 23.06 15.10
N THR A 130 31.63 23.63 13.95
CA THR A 130 33.01 24.11 13.72
C THR A 130 33.40 25.22 14.69
N GLU A 131 32.49 26.15 15.00
CA GLU A 131 32.76 27.22 15.97
C GLU A 131 32.90 26.66 17.40
N ALA A 132 32.04 25.71 17.78
CA ALA A 132 32.12 25.04 19.07
C ALA A 132 33.40 24.21 19.22
N GLU A 133 33.79 23.46 18.18
CA GLU A 133 35.04 22.69 18.16
C GLU A 133 36.26 23.62 18.20
N GLU A 134 36.25 24.72 17.46
CA GLU A 134 37.34 25.71 17.51
C GLU A 134 37.50 26.28 18.91
N ASN A 135 36.41 26.67 19.56
CA ASN A 135 36.43 27.19 20.93
C ASN A 135 36.87 26.13 21.93
N LEU A 136 36.39 24.89 21.81
CA LEU A 136 36.82 23.77 22.65
C LEU A 136 38.32 23.53 22.51
N VAL A 137 38.86 23.51 21.29
CA VAL A 137 40.30 23.31 21.06
C VAL A 137 41.10 24.47 21.65
N LYS A 138 40.64 25.71 21.52
CA LYS A 138 41.29 26.88 22.15
C LYS A 138 41.31 26.75 23.67
N GLU A 139 40.18 26.44 24.30
CA GLU A 139 40.07 26.30 25.75
C GLU A 139 40.90 25.12 26.27
N VAL A 140 40.84 23.95 25.63
CA VAL A 140 41.64 22.78 26.02
C VAL A 140 43.13 23.06 25.86
N ARG A 141 43.56 23.73 24.78
CA ARG A 141 44.96 24.11 24.61
C ARG A 141 45.40 25.15 25.63
N ALA A 142 44.57 26.14 25.92
CA ALA A 142 44.85 27.15 26.95
C ALA A 142 44.96 26.51 28.35
N ALA A 143 44.02 25.62 28.68
CA ALA A 143 44.01 24.89 29.95
C ALA A 143 45.24 23.97 30.07
N ARG A 144 45.59 23.21 29.02
CA ARG A 144 46.81 22.37 29.00
C ARG A 144 48.08 23.20 29.13
N ALA A 145 48.15 24.35 28.44
CA ALA A 145 49.29 25.26 28.57
C ALA A 145 49.40 25.80 30.01
N ALA A 146 48.28 26.20 30.63
CA ALA A 146 48.24 26.66 32.02
C ALA A 146 48.62 25.55 33.01
N GLU A 147 48.19 24.31 32.78
CA GLU A 147 48.55 23.13 33.57
C GLU A 147 50.07 22.88 33.53
N GLU A 148 50.67 22.89 32.34
CA GLU A 148 52.12 22.70 32.18
C GLU A 148 52.91 23.84 32.82
N VAL A 149 52.47 25.10 32.68
CA VAL A 149 53.07 26.23 33.39
C VAL A 149 52.98 26.05 34.91
N ALA A 150 51.83 25.59 35.43
CA ALA A 150 51.66 25.33 36.86
C ALA A 150 52.55 24.18 37.34
N LYS A 151 52.70 23.09 36.57
CA LYS A 151 53.64 21.99 36.87
C LYS A 151 55.08 22.48 36.90
N HIS A 152 55.51 23.25 35.91
CA HIS A 152 56.86 23.81 35.88
C HIS A 152 57.09 24.77 37.05
N ALA A 153 56.12 25.62 37.40
CA ALA A 153 56.22 26.50 38.56
C ALA A 153 56.29 25.71 39.88
N ALA A 154 55.51 24.63 40.02
CA ALA A 154 55.57 23.75 41.19
C ALA A 154 56.95 23.05 41.29
N ASN A 155 57.47 22.52 40.19
CA ASN A 155 58.79 21.89 40.14
C ASN A 155 59.91 22.89 40.42
N GLN A 156 59.82 24.12 39.90
CA GLN A 156 60.75 25.21 40.23
C GLN A 156 60.73 25.51 41.73
N ARG A 157 59.54 25.61 42.35
CA ARG A 157 59.43 25.81 43.80
C ARG A 157 60.02 24.68 44.61
N LEU A 158 59.77 23.42 44.24
CA LEU A 158 60.37 22.26 44.90
C LEU A 158 61.89 22.27 44.77
N THR A 159 62.41 22.54 43.57
CA THR A 159 63.86 22.61 43.31
C THR A 159 64.51 23.73 44.12
N LEU A 160 63.88 24.90 44.20
CA LEU A 160 64.36 26.01 45.02
C LEU A 160 64.32 25.65 46.51
N ALA A 161 63.23 25.07 47.00
CA ALA A 161 63.12 24.64 48.40
C ALA A 161 64.15 23.56 48.76
N GLU A 162 64.41 22.61 47.87
CA GLU A 162 65.48 21.61 48.04
C GLU A 162 66.87 22.24 48.03
N ALA A 163 67.13 23.20 47.13
CA ALA A 163 68.37 23.94 47.09
C ALA A 163 68.59 24.75 48.39
N ASP A 164 67.55 25.41 48.88
CA ASP A 164 67.57 26.17 50.14
C ASP A 164 67.80 25.25 51.34
N LEU A 165 67.13 24.10 51.40
CA LEU A 165 67.35 23.09 52.43
C LEU A 165 68.79 22.56 52.42
N GLN A 166 69.32 22.23 51.24
CA GLN A 166 70.72 21.79 51.10
C GLN A 166 71.71 22.89 51.48
N ALA A 167 71.43 24.15 51.17
CA ALA A 167 72.25 25.29 51.58
C ALA A 167 72.21 25.47 53.10
N ALA A 168 71.02 25.42 53.71
CA ALA A 168 70.85 25.46 55.16
C ALA A 168 71.60 24.31 55.85
N ASP A 169 71.49 23.08 55.35
CA ASP A 169 72.21 21.91 55.87
C ASP A 169 73.73 22.08 55.79
N LYS A 170 74.24 22.59 54.66
CA LYS A 170 75.68 22.85 54.50
C LYS A 170 76.16 23.94 55.45
N THR A 171 75.40 25.02 55.61
CA THR A 171 75.76 26.10 56.57
C THR A 171 75.67 25.61 58.02
N ALA A 172 74.70 24.78 58.37
CA ALA A 172 74.59 24.16 59.69
C ALA A 172 75.79 23.24 59.96
N LYS A 173 76.14 22.35 59.04
CA LYS A 173 77.34 21.49 59.14
C LYS A 173 78.63 22.30 59.24
N ALA A 174 78.75 23.39 58.48
CA ALA A 174 79.90 24.29 58.56
C ALA A 174 79.98 24.97 59.95
N LYS A 175 78.86 25.44 60.50
CA LYS A 175 78.79 26.02 61.86
C LYS A 175 79.12 25.00 62.96
N ILE A 176 78.63 23.77 62.86
CA ILE A 176 78.97 22.69 63.80
C ILE A 176 80.48 22.45 63.80
N ARG A 177 81.08 22.25 62.62
CA ARG A 177 82.53 22.07 62.50
C ARG A 177 83.34 23.27 62.99
N ALA A 178 82.86 24.48 62.74
CA ALA A 178 83.49 25.69 63.26
C ALA A 178 83.41 25.74 64.80
N ALA A 179 82.25 25.40 65.39
CA ALA A 179 82.08 25.33 66.83
C ALA A 179 82.94 24.23 67.47
N GLU A 180 83.05 23.06 66.84
CA GLU A 180 83.98 22.00 67.24
C GLU A 180 85.44 22.48 67.17
N GLY A 181 85.81 23.23 66.13
CA GLY A 181 87.13 23.86 66.00
C GLY A 181 87.41 24.84 67.14
N VAL A 182 86.48 25.75 67.42
CA VAL A 182 86.57 26.70 68.55
C VAL A 182 86.64 25.97 69.89
N GLN A 183 85.85 24.91 70.07
CA GLN A 183 85.89 24.09 71.28
C GLN A 183 87.25 23.39 71.42
N ALA A 184 87.82 22.86 70.34
CA ALA A 184 89.13 22.24 70.33
C ALA A 184 90.25 23.25 70.65
N GLU A 185 90.19 24.46 70.08
CA GLU A 185 91.12 25.56 70.38
C GLU A 185 91.02 26.00 71.85
N ALA A 186 89.82 26.18 72.37
CA ALA A 186 89.60 26.55 73.78
C ALA A 186 89.99 25.43 74.75
N SER A 187 89.84 24.16 74.35
CA SER A 187 90.22 23.00 75.16
C SER A 187 91.71 22.68 75.11
N ALA A 188 92.45 23.15 74.09
CA ALA A 188 93.88 22.91 73.93
C ALA A 188 94.75 23.34 75.13
N PRO A 189 94.60 24.56 75.71
CA PRO A 189 95.38 24.95 76.89
C PRO A 189 95.01 24.12 78.13
N GLY A 190 93.73 23.80 78.34
CA GLY A 190 93.30 22.95 79.46
C GLY A 190 93.81 21.51 79.34
N LEU A 191 93.80 20.93 78.14
CA LEU A 191 94.42 19.62 77.85
C LEU A 191 95.94 19.64 78.00
N ALA A 192 96.59 20.74 77.61
CA ALA A 192 98.03 20.92 77.80
C ALA A 192 98.37 21.00 79.29
N GLU A 193 97.64 21.80 80.08
CA GLU A 193 97.80 21.88 81.54
C GLU A 193 97.51 20.55 82.23
N ALA A 194 96.49 19.81 81.80
CA ALA A 194 96.19 18.48 82.32
C ALA A 194 97.33 17.49 82.06
N ARG A 195 97.92 17.50 80.84
CA ARG A 195 99.08 16.67 80.50
C ARG A 195 100.34 17.08 81.26
N VAL A 196 100.55 18.37 81.50
CA VAL A 196 101.66 18.86 82.34
C VAL A 196 101.47 18.39 83.77
N LYS A 197 100.27 18.50 84.35
CA LYS A 197 99.97 17.98 85.69
C LYS A 197 100.12 16.46 85.79
N GLU A 198 99.74 15.71 84.77
CA GLU A 198 99.92 14.26 84.71
C GLU A 198 101.41 13.90 84.63
N ALA A 199 102.21 14.65 83.87
CA ALA A 199 103.66 14.51 83.83
C ALA A 199 104.32 14.89 85.16
N ASP A 200 103.85 15.95 85.83
CA ASP A 200 104.31 16.38 87.15
C ASP A 200 103.96 15.34 88.23
N ALA A 201 102.77 14.72 88.15
CA ALA A 201 102.36 13.64 89.03
C ALA A 201 103.27 12.40 88.88
N LEU A 202 103.62 12.03 87.65
CA LEU A 202 104.60 10.97 87.37
C LEU A 202 106.00 11.34 87.85
N ALA A 203 106.39 12.61 87.79
CA ALA A 203 107.66 13.09 88.35
C ALA A 203 107.68 13.03 89.89
N THR A 204 106.57 13.39 90.54
CA THR A 204 106.43 13.29 92.00
C THR A 204 106.36 11.84 92.47
N GLU A 205 105.71 10.95 91.74
CA GLU A 205 105.73 9.50 92.01
C GLU A 205 107.16 8.96 92.00
N LYS A 206 107.97 9.36 91.00
CA LYS A 206 109.39 8.98 90.91
C LYS A 206 110.25 9.59 92.03
N GLN A 207 109.95 10.79 92.49
CA GLN A 207 110.61 11.41 93.65
C GLN A 207 110.19 10.75 94.99
N GLY A 208 108.91 10.36 95.13
CA GLY A 208 108.41 9.62 96.29
C GLY A 208 109.08 8.24 96.44
N LEU A 209 109.26 7.52 95.34
CA LEU A 209 110.01 6.26 95.30
C LEU A 209 111.50 6.43 95.68
N ALA A 210 112.07 7.62 95.48
CA ALA A 210 113.43 7.94 95.94
C ALA A 210 113.50 8.29 97.45
N GLN A 211 112.45 8.90 98.01
CA GLN A 211 112.37 9.23 99.43
C GLN A 211 112.11 8.02 100.34
N VAL A 212 111.41 7.00 99.83
CA VAL A 212 111.19 5.73 100.55
C VAL A 212 112.51 4.94 100.69
N ARG A 213 113.41 5.00 99.69
CA ARG A 213 114.75 4.37 99.77
C ARG A 213 115.74 5.04 100.73
N VAL A 214 115.46 6.26 101.21
CA VAL A 214 116.31 6.99 102.19
C VAL A 214 115.77 6.82 103.63
N ARG A 215 114.47 6.52 103.81
CA ARG A 215 113.85 6.30 105.13
C ARG A 215 113.94 4.86 105.65
N GLU A 216 114.52 3.94 104.89
CA GLU A 216 114.80 2.55 105.33
C GLU A 216 116.18 2.38 105.98
N ALA A 217 116.95 3.46 106.20
CA ALA A 217 118.29 3.39 106.77
C ALA A 217 118.43 3.88 108.23
N ASP A 218 117.43 4.54 108.83
CA ASP A 218 117.52 5.10 110.20
C ASP A 218 116.33 4.70 111.09
N ALA A 219 116.21 3.39 111.35
CA ALA A 219 115.25 2.85 112.31
C ALA A 219 115.87 1.76 113.21
N VAL A 220 116.88 2.12 114.02
CA VAL A 220 117.22 1.38 115.25
C VAL A 220 117.63 2.36 116.37
N ALA A 221 116.84 2.31 117.44
CA ALA A 221 117.12 2.73 118.82
C ALA A 221 117.29 4.23 119.12
N VAL A 222 116.22 4.86 119.61
CA VAL A 222 116.11 5.13 121.07
C VAL A 222 114.68 4.90 121.51
N GLU A 223 114.45 3.67 121.92
CA GLU A 223 113.37 3.28 122.81
C GLU A 223 113.89 3.48 124.25
N LYS A 224 112.99 3.88 125.15
CA LYS A 224 113.11 3.88 126.62
C LYS A 224 113.80 5.10 127.25
N GLN A 225 112.99 6.05 127.71
CA GLN A 225 112.35 6.05 129.04
C GLN A 225 111.27 7.15 129.00
N GLY A 226 110.05 6.96 129.51
CA GLY A 226 109.69 6.15 130.64
C GLY A 226 109.15 7.06 131.74
N MET A 227 107.87 7.43 131.58
CA MET A 227 106.86 7.53 132.63
C MET A 227 107.07 8.50 133.80
N ALA A 228 106.11 9.44 133.94
CA ALA A 228 105.37 9.66 135.19
C ALA A 228 104.12 10.51 134.90
N GLN A 229 103.01 9.86 134.53
CA GLN A 229 101.74 9.77 135.29
C GLN A 229 100.88 11.05 135.21
N VAL A 230 99.68 11.04 134.60
CA VAL A 230 98.46 10.30 134.97
C VAL A 230 98.07 10.58 136.44
N ARG A 231 97.18 11.54 136.68
CA ARG A 231 95.76 11.32 137.06
C ARG A 231 95.09 12.66 137.41
N VAL A 232 94.05 13.07 136.69
CA VAL A 232 92.61 12.73 136.80
C VAL A 232 91.88 13.70 137.73
N LYS A 233 90.88 14.38 137.14
CA LYS A 233 89.52 14.70 137.63
C LYS A 233 89.04 15.92 136.82
N GLU A 234 88.14 15.78 135.86
CA GLU A 234 86.69 15.50 136.02
C GLU A 234 86.00 16.41 137.03
N ALA A 235 85.13 17.27 136.49
CA ALA A 235 83.82 17.70 136.97
C ALA A 235 83.37 18.84 136.03
N ASP A 236 82.56 18.54 135.01
CA ASP A 236 81.08 18.59 135.03
C ASP A 236 80.55 20.03 134.94
N ALA A 237 79.86 20.40 133.87
CA ALA A 237 78.47 19.98 133.59
C ALA A 237 77.52 20.41 134.72
N SER A 238 77.14 21.69 134.71
CA SER A 238 75.97 22.17 135.45
C SER A 238 75.38 23.44 134.83
N ALA A 239 74.43 23.28 133.91
CA ALA A 239 73.34 24.23 133.67
C ALA A 239 72.23 23.60 132.78
N LEU A 240 71.88 22.33 133.03
CA LEU A 240 70.78 21.62 132.34
C LEU A 240 69.63 21.27 133.29
N GLU A 241 69.42 22.12 134.29
CA GLU A 241 68.19 22.12 135.10
C GLU A 241 67.84 23.57 135.41
N LYS A 242 67.22 24.25 134.44
CA LYS A 242 66.24 25.30 134.68
C LYS A 242 65.47 25.65 133.40
N GLN A 243 64.16 25.36 133.49
CA GLN A 243 63.05 25.99 132.75
C GLN A 243 62.59 25.35 131.44
N GLY A 244 62.15 24.10 131.56
CA GLY A 244 60.96 23.57 130.87
C GLY A 244 59.65 24.28 131.27
N LEU A 245 59.61 25.61 131.27
CA LEU A 245 58.42 26.42 131.58
C LEU A 245 57.95 27.31 130.42
N ALA A 246 58.44 27.06 129.20
CA ALA A 246 58.10 27.86 128.01
C ALA A 246 57.29 27.09 126.93
N GLN A 247 56.91 25.82 127.15
CA GLN A 247 56.20 25.02 126.14
C GLN A 247 54.68 24.92 126.35
N ALA A 248 54.15 25.46 127.44
CA ALA A 248 52.71 25.42 127.75
C ALA A 248 51.93 26.67 127.30
N SER A 249 52.60 27.79 126.98
CA SER A 249 51.93 29.03 126.54
C SER A 249 51.62 29.05 125.04
N VAL A 250 52.45 28.41 124.21
CA VAL A 250 52.31 28.41 122.74
C VAL A 250 51.09 27.63 122.25
N ILE A 251 50.66 26.60 122.99
CA ILE A 251 49.53 25.74 122.59
C ILE A 251 48.18 26.43 122.83
N LYS A 252 48.09 27.38 123.76
CA LYS A 252 46.82 28.06 124.10
C LYS A 252 46.46 29.19 123.11
N GLU A 253 47.46 29.85 122.52
CA GLU A 253 47.24 30.90 121.52
C GLU A 253 46.90 30.34 120.12
N GLN A 254 47.44 29.17 119.76
CA GLN A 254 47.13 28.53 118.46
C GLN A 254 45.69 28.01 118.38
N GLY A 255 45.06 27.64 119.50
CA GLY A 255 43.68 27.17 119.55
C GLY A 255 42.61 28.25 119.34
N LEU A 256 42.90 29.51 119.70
CA LEU A 256 41.95 30.63 119.52
C LEU A 256 41.96 31.19 118.09
N ALA A 257 43.10 31.10 117.39
CA ALA A 257 43.21 31.52 115.98
C ALA A 257 42.46 30.59 115.01
N GLN A 258 42.45 29.27 115.27
CA GLN A 258 41.77 28.31 114.39
C GLN A 258 40.23 28.38 114.49
N ALA A 259 39.68 28.76 115.64
CA ALA A 259 38.23 28.89 115.83
C ALA A 259 37.63 30.11 115.09
N LEU A 260 38.39 31.20 114.94
CA LEU A 260 37.94 32.39 114.21
C LEU A 260 37.94 32.16 112.69
N VAL A 261 38.94 31.46 112.16
CA VAL A 261 39.02 31.09 110.74
C VAL A 261 37.85 30.20 110.30
N ILE A 262 37.46 29.24 111.14
CA ILE A 262 36.33 28.33 110.83
C ILE A 262 34.99 29.07 110.81
N LYS A 263 34.80 30.06 111.70
CA LYS A 263 33.55 30.84 111.77
C LYS A 263 33.39 31.78 110.57
N GLU A 264 34.46 32.44 110.12
CA GLU A 264 34.43 33.27 108.91
C GLU A 264 34.24 32.43 107.63
N GLN A 265 34.86 31.26 107.55
CA GLN A 265 34.67 30.34 106.42
C GLN A 265 33.23 29.81 106.32
N GLY A 266 32.57 29.55 107.46
CA GLY A 266 31.16 29.11 107.48
C GLY A 266 30.16 30.18 107.00
N LEU A 267 30.39 31.45 107.34
CA LEU A 267 29.54 32.57 106.87
C LEU A 267 29.76 32.88 105.38
N ALA A 268 30.99 32.74 104.88
CA ALA A 268 31.29 32.89 103.45
C ALA A 268 30.64 31.79 102.61
N GLN A 269 30.69 30.52 103.06
CA GLN A 269 30.08 29.41 102.33
C GLN A 269 28.54 29.51 102.28
N ALA A 270 27.89 29.96 103.36
CA ALA A 270 26.43 30.15 103.36
C ALA A 270 25.95 31.22 102.38
N ASN A 271 26.72 32.32 102.22
CA ASN A 271 26.40 33.36 101.26
C ASN A 271 26.60 32.90 99.81
N VAL A 272 27.67 32.15 99.53
CA VAL A 272 27.91 31.56 98.20
C VAL A 272 26.79 30.60 97.80
N VAL A 273 26.34 29.72 98.71
CA VAL A 273 25.24 28.78 98.42
C VAL A 273 23.91 29.52 98.19
N LYS A 274 23.63 30.59 98.94
CA LYS A 274 22.41 31.39 98.76
C LYS A 274 22.42 32.14 97.42
N GLU A 275 23.55 32.72 97.02
CA GLU A 275 23.69 33.40 95.73
C GLU A 275 23.65 32.42 94.56
N GLN A 276 24.25 31.23 94.69
CA GLN A 276 24.16 30.16 93.70
C GLN A 276 22.72 29.67 93.53
N GLY A 277 21.97 29.45 94.63
CA GLY A 277 20.57 29.02 94.55
C GLY A 277 19.63 30.06 93.89
N LEU A 278 19.89 31.36 94.08
CA LEU A 278 19.15 32.42 93.39
C LEU A 278 19.50 32.49 91.90
N ALA A 279 20.79 32.33 91.55
CA ALA A 279 21.23 32.29 90.15
C ALA A 279 20.66 31.07 89.40
N GLU A 280 20.59 29.91 90.04
CA GLU A 280 20.01 28.69 89.47
C GLU A 280 18.50 28.83 89.25
N ALA A 281 17.76 29.43 90.19
CA ALA A 281 16.33 29.66 90.05
C ALA A 281 15.99 30.64 88.90
N VAL A 282 16.76 31.71 88.77
CA VAL A 282 16.62 32.67 87.65
C VAL A 282 16.98 32.00 86.32
N GLY A 283 18.08 31.23 86.27
CA GLY A 283 18.47 30.47 85.09
C GLY A 283 17.43 29.42 84.67
N ALA A 284 16.74 28.78 85.63
CA ALA A 284 15.67 27.84 85.35
C ALA A 284 14.41 28.53 84.80
N GLN A 285 14.03 29.70 85.33
CA GLN A 285 12.91 30.48 84.82
C GLN A 285 13.17 31.02 83.39
N GLU A 286 14.37 31.54 83.13
CA GLU A 286 14.74 32.04 81.80
C GLU A 286 14.77 30.91 80.76
N LYS A 287 15.27 29.71 81.13
CA LYS A 287 15.22 28.52 80.27
C LYS A 287 13.78 28.09 79.97
N GLY A 288 12.90 28.06 80.99
CA GLY A 288 11.49 27.75 80.80
C GLY A 288 10.77 28.74 79.87
N MET A 289 11.04 30.04 80.00
CA MET A 289 10.46 31.07 79.13
C MET A 289 11.03 31.03 77.71
N ALA A 290 12.31 30.65 77.53
CA ALA A 290 12.90 30.43 76.22
C ALA A 290 12.28 29.20 75.52
N GLU A 291 12.05 28.11 76.24
CA GLU A 291 11.41 26.91 75.69
C GLU A 291 9.96 27.15 75.25
N VAL A 292 9.18 27.91 76.03
CA VAL A 292 7.80 28.29 75.64
C VAL A 292 7.82 29.16 74.38
N ARG A 293 8.71 30.16 74.31
CA ARG A 293 8.87 31.00 73.11
C ARG A 293 9.28 30.21 71.88
N ILE A 294 10.16 29.21 72.03
CA ILE A 294 10.55 28.32 70.93
C ILE A 294 9.35 27.46 70.50
N LYS A 295 8.55 26.94 71.43
CA LYS A 295 7.35 26.16 71.10
C LYS A 295 6.30 27.01 70.38
N ASP A 296 6.06 28.25 70.82
CA ASP A 296 5.12 29.17 70.18
C ASP A 296 5.60 29.59 68.79
N ALA A 297 6.89 29.88 68.63
CA ALA A 297 7.50 30.19 67.34
C ALA A 297 7.44 29.00 66.37
N ASN A 298 7.69 27.79 66.87
CA ASN A 298 7.60 26.55 66.09
C ASN A 298 6.15 26.26 65.68
N ALA A 299 5.17 26.46 66.57
CA ALA A 299 3.75 26.29 66.24
C ALA A 299 3.31 27.27 65.14
N ALA A 300 3.73 28.53 65.22
CA ALA A 300 3.47 29.53 64.19
C ALA A 300 4.16 29.20 62.85
N ALA A 301 5.38 28.65 62.89
CA ALA A 301 6.09 28.20 61.70
C ALA A 301 5.38 27.01 61.03
N ILE A 302 4.96 26.01 61.81
CA ILE A 302 4.20 24.85 61.33
C ILE A 302 2.87 25.27 60.73
N GLN A 303 2.15 26.21 61.35
CA GLN A 303 0.88 26.72 60.81
C GLN A 303 1.09 27.44 59.47
N LYS A 304 2.14 28.26 59.35
CA LYS A 304 2.47 28.95 58.09
C LYS A 304 2.94 27.97 57.00
N GLN A 305 3.71 26.94 57.37
CA GLN A 305 4.10 25.86 56.46
C GLN A 305 2.88 25.07 55.98
N GLY A 306 1.99 24.65 56.88
CA GLY A 306 0.77 23.95 56.50
C GLY A 306 -0.16 24.77 55.60
N GLN A 307 -0.24 26.09 55.80
CA GLN A 307 -0.98 26.98 54.91
C GLN A 307 -0.33 27.10 53.53
N ALA A 308 1.01 27.25 53.47
CA ALA A 308 1.74 27.31 52.21
C ALA A 308 1.65 25.98 51.44
N GLU A 309 1.73 24.85 52.13
CA GLU A 309 1.58 23.51 51.56
C GLU A 309 0.15 23.28 51.03
N ALA A 310 -0.88 23.72 51.76
CA ALA A 310 -2.27 23.60 51.30
C ALA A 310 -2.55 24.44 50.04
N ILE A 311 -2.00 25.65 49.96
CA ILE A 311 -2.10 26.50 48.77
C ILE A 311 -1.33 25.87 47.61
N ALA A 312 -0.09 25.43 47.83
CA ALA A 312 0.71 24.78 46.79
C ALA A 312 0.07 23.48 46.30
N LEU A 313 -0.57 22.70 47.17
CA LEU A 313 -1.31 21.51 46.80
C LEU A 313 -2.55 21.87 45.97
N LYS A 314 -3.31 22.89 46.38
CA LYS A 314 -4.48 23.37 45.63
C LYS A 314 -4.10 23.86 44.23
N ASP A 315 -3.02 24.62 44.11
CA ASP A 315 -2.54 25.14 42.82
C ASP A 315 -2.03 24.00 41.92
N LYS A 316 -1.32 23.02 42.49
CA LYS A 316 -0.92 21.80 41.76
C LYS A 316 -2.12 21.02 41.26
N LEU A 317 -3.10 20.75 42.11
CA LEU A 317 -4.31 20.02 41.73
C LEU A 317 -5.13 20.77 40.67
N PHE A 318 -5.18 22.10 40.72
CA PHE A 318 -5.86 22.91 39.71
C PHE A 318 -5.13 22.88 38.35
N ALA A 319 -3.80 22.96 38.38
CA ALA A 319 -2.97 22.82 37.18
C ALA A 319 -3.07 21.42 36.58
N GLU A 320 -3.05 20.36 37.40
CA GLU A 320 -3.25 18.98 36.98
C GLU A 320 -4.66 18.76 36.38
N ALA A 321 -5.71 19.29 37.01
CA ALA A 321 -7.07 19.19 36.48
C ALA A 321 -7.22 19.89 35.12
N SER A 322 -6.62 21.07 34.98
CA SER A 322 -6.62 21.82 33.71
C SER A 322 -5.82 21.09 32.63
N ALA A 323 -4.66 20.52 32.97
CA ALA A 323 -3.86 19.72 32.05
C ALA A 323 -4.59 18.44 31.60
N ILE A 324 -5.28 17.75 32.52
CA ILE A 324 -6.10 16.58 32.20
C ILE A 324 -7.26 16.98 31.28
N GLN A 325 -7.96 18.07 31.58
CA GLN A 325 -9.06 18.56 30.75
C GLN A 325 -8.58 18.91 29.34
N GLU A 326 -7.44 19.60 29.23
CA GLU A 326 -6.88 20.00 27.95
C GLU A 326 -6.41 18.79 27.15
N ARG A 327 -5.77 17.81 27.81
CA ARG A 327 -5.38 16.53 27.20
C ARG A 327 -6.60 15.76 26.69
N LEU A 328 -7.65 15.63 27.50
CA LEU A 328 -8.89 14.96 27.08
C LEU A 328 -9.59 15.72 25.94
N SER A 329 -9.53 17.05 25.92
CA SER A 329 -10.07 17.85 24.82
C SER A 329 -9.27 17.66 23.53
N ALA A 330 -7.94 17.57 23.62
CA ALA A 330 -7.05 17.33 22.50
C ALA A 330 -7.20 15.90 21.97
N GLU A 331 -7.33 14.91 22.86
CA GLU A 331 -7.65 13.53 22.51
C GLU A 331 -9.02 13.43 21.84
N ALA A 332 -10.04 14.14 22.34
CA ALA A 332 -11.37 14.16 21.73
C ALA A 332 -11.36 14.81 20.34
N ARG A 333 -10.63 15.93 20.16
CA ARG A 333 -10.44 16.55 18.84
C ARG A 333 -9.68 15.64 17.89
N GLY A 334 -8.58 15.03 18.34
CA GLY A 334 -7.79 14.10 17.52
C GLY A 334 -8.55 12.83 17.15
N LEU A 335 -9.39 12.30 18.05
CA LEU A 335 -10.30 11.20 17.73
C LEU A 335 -11.38 11.64 16.74
N GLY A 336 -11.91 12.85 16.88
CA GLY A 336 -12.85 13.44 15.93
C GLY A 336 -12.26 13.61 14.53
N GLU A 337 -11.07 14.19 14.42
CA GLU A 337 -10.33 14.33 13.17
C GLU A 337 -9.99 12.97 12.55
N LYS A 338 -9.57 12.00 13.35
CA LYS A 338 -9.36 10.61 12.88
C LYS A 338 -10.65 9.98 12.38
N ALA A 339 -11.78 10.20 13.04
CA ALA A 339 -13.08 9.69 12.60
C ALA A 339 -13.54 10.33 11.28
N VAL A 340 -13.27 11.63 11.08
CA VAL A 340 -13.51 12.33 9.81
C VAL A 340 -12.61 11.78 8.70
N ALA A 341 -11.31 11.62 8.95
CA ALA A 341 -10.37 11.03 8.00
C ALA A 341 -10.74 9.57 7.66
N MET A 342 -11.17 8.78 8.65
CA MET A 342 -11.67 7.43 8.41
C MET A 342 -12.95 7.41 7.57
N LYS A 343 -13.87 8.35 7.80
CA LYS A 343 -15.09 8.51 7.00
C LYS A 343 -14.79 8.88 5.55
N GLU A 344 -13.76 9.69 5.31
CA GLU A 344 -13.31 10.03 3.95
C GLU A 344 -12.65 8.83 3.25
N LEU A 345 -11.90 8.00 3.97
CA LEU A 345 -11.26 6.79 3.42
C LEU A 345 -12.23 5.61 3.20
N ASP A 346 -13.35 5.58 3.91
CA ASP A 346 -14.36 4.51 3.84
C ASP A 346 -14.97 4.37 2.42
N GLY A 347 -15.07 5.46 1.66
CA GLY A 347 -15.53 5.42 0.28
C GLY A 347 -14.62 4.61 -0.64
N ILE A 348 -13.31 4.88 -0.59
CA ILE A 348 -12.31 4.22 -1.45
C ILE A 348 -12.20 2.72 -1.10
N GLY A 349 -12.26 2.38 0.19
CA GLY A 349 -12.22 1.00 0.65
C GLY A 349 -13.43 0.18 0.20
N ARG A 350 -14.65 0.73 0.35
CA ARG A 350 -15.89 0.08 -0.10
C ARG A 350 -15.94 -0.09 -1.61
N ASP A 351 -15.53 0.92 -2.37
CA ASP A 351 -15.53 0.84 -3.84
C ASP A 351 -14.60 -0.28 -4.32
N HIS A 352 -13.43 -0.43 -3.70
CA HIS A 352 -12.49 -1.52 -4.00
C HIS A 352 -13.04 -2.89 -3.61
N GLU A 353 -13.75 -2.97 -2.49
CA GLU A 353 -14.36 -4.22 -2.03
C GLU A 353 -15.56 -4.63 -2.89
N GLU A 354 -16.43 -3.68 -3.24
CA GLU A 354 -17.52 -3.87 -4.20
C GLU A 354 -16.99 -4.26 -5.59
N PHE A 355 -15.91 -3.61 -6.05
CA PHE A 355 -15.26 -3.97 -7.30
C PHE A 355 -14.70 -5.39 -7.26
N ARG A 356 -14.00 -5.77 -6.19
CA ARG A 356 -13.50 -7.15 -6.00
C ARG A 356 -14.64 -8.16 -6.01
N LEU A 357 -15.72 -7.91 -5.26
CA LEU A 357 -16.89 -8.78 -5.20
C LEU A 357 -17.60 -8.90 -6.56
N ARG A 358 -17.67 -7.81 -7.33
CA ARG A 358 -18.21 -7.81 -8.69
C ARG A 358 -17.35 -8.66 -9.63
N LEU A 359 -16.03 -8.51 -9.55
CA LEU A 359 -15.07 -9.26 -10.37
C LEU A 359 -15.09 -10.76 -10.05
N ASP A 360 -15.19 -11.13 -8.77
CA ASP A 360 -15.35 -12.52 -8.34
C ASP A 360 -16.68 -13.12 -8.82
N LYS A 361 -17.77 -12.33 -8.75
CA LYS A 361 -19.08 -12.74 -9.29
C LYS A 361 -19.04 -12.92 -10.80
N GLU A 362 -18.47 -11.98 -11.54
CA GLU A 362 -18.31 -12.06 -13.00
C GLU A 362 -17.49 -13.29 -13.40
N LYS A 363 -16.35 -13.51 -12.74
CA LYS A 363 -15.53 -14.70 -12.92
C LYS A 363 -16.31 -16.00 -12.67
N ALA A 364 -17.10 -16.06 -11.61
CA ALA A 364 -17.91 -17.24 -11.30
C ALA A 364 -18.98 -17.50 -12.38
N VAL A 365 -19.68 -16.45 -12.83
CA VAL A 365 -20.67 -16.54 -13.91
C VAL A 365 -20.01 -16.98 -15.22
N GLU A 366 -18.83 -16.44 -15.54
CA GLU A 366 -18.13 -16.77 -16.78
C GLU A 366 -17.60 -18.20 -16.78
N LEU A 367 -17.08 -18.69 -15.64
CA LEU A 367 -16.69 -20.09 -15.47
C LEU A 367 -17.88 -21.04 -15.66
N GLU A 368 -19.04 -20.73 -15.07
CA GLU A 368 -20.24 -21.55 -15.26
C GLU A 368 -20.78 -21.46 -16.69
N ALA A 369 -20.73 -20.30 -17.33
CA ALA A 369 -21.09 -20.16 -18.75
C ALA A 369 -20.17 -21.00 -19.65
N ILE A 370 -18.87 -21.07 -19.35
CA ILE A 370 -17.92 -21.93 -20.07
C ILE A 370 -18.25 -23.42 -19.84
N ARG A 371 -18.60 -23.82 -18.61
CA ARG A 371 -19.03 -25.19 -18.30
C ARG A 371 -20.27 -25.58 -19.10
N VAL A 372 -21.30 -24.74 -19.11
CA VAL A 372 -22.52 -24.97 -19.90
C VAL A 372 -22.19 -25.08 -21.39
N ARG A 373 -21.33 -24.21 -21.93
CA ARG A 373 -20.91 -24.32 -23.34
C ARG A 373 -20.20 -25.63 -23.64
N ARG A 374 -19.35 -26.11 -22.72
CA ARG A 374 -18.69 -27.41 -22.85
C ARG A 374 -19.71 -28.54 -22.85
N GLU A 375 -20.65 -28.56 -21.92
CA GLU A 375 -21.71 -29.58 -21.84
C GLU A 375 -22.58 -29.59 -23.10
N VAL A 376 -22.96 -28.42 -23.60
CA VAL A 376 -23.70 -28.28 -24.86
C VAL A 376 -22.86 -28.78 -26.03
N ALA A 377 -21.59 -28.42 -26.12
CA ALA A 377 -20.70 -28.90 -27.17
C ALA A 377 -20.51 -30.43 -27.10
N GLU A 378 -20.44 -31.00 -25.90
CA GLU A 378 -20.30 -32.43 -25.67
C GLU A 378 -21.60 -33.19 -26.03
N ALA A 379 -22.76 -32.62 -25.69
CA ALA A 379 -24.06 -33.13 -26.11
C ALA A 379 -24.23 -33.04 -27.63
N GLN A 380 -23.87 -31.91 -28.25
CA GLN A 380 -23.89 -31.73 -29.70
C GLN A 380 -22.94 -32.72 -30.39
N ALA A 381 -21.73 -32.91 -29.86
CA ALA A 381 -20.77 -33.87 -30.39
C ALA A 381 -21.29 -35.31 -30.25
N LYS A 382 -21.97 -35.67 -29.15
CA LYS A 382 -22.63 -36.97 -29.01
C LYS A 382 -23.73 -37.16 -30.05
N VAL A 383 -24.62 -36.19 -30.23
CA VAL A 383 -25.70 -36.26 -31.23
C VAL A 383 -25.13 -36.38 -32.65
N LEU A 384 -24.08 -35.61 -32.95
CA LEU A 384 -23.37 -35.71 -34.23
C LEU A 384 -22.69 -37.07 -34.38
N ALA A 385 -22.03 -37.59 -33.35
CA ALA A 385 -21.37 -38.90 -33.38
C ALA A 385 -22.38 -40.04 -33.59
N GLU A 386 -23.50 -40.03 -32.88
CA GLU A 386 -24.59 -41.01 -33.05
C GLU A 386 -25.15 -40.93 -34.48
N GLY A 387 -25.43 -39.71 -34.97
CA GLY A 387 -25.95 -39.48 -36.32
C GLY A 387 -24.97 -39.91 -37.42
N LEU A 388 -23.67 -39.63 -37.26
CA LEU A 388 -22.62 -40.05 -38.17
C LEU A 388 -22.38 -41.58 -38.10
N SER A 389 -22.51 -42.19 -36.92
CA SER A 389 -22.31 -43.64 -36.75
C SER A 389 -23.36 -44.48 -37.49
N HIS A 390 -24.58 -43.96 -37.61
CA HIS A 390 -25.67 -44.59 -38.35
C HIS A 390 -25.78 -44.11 -39.80
N ALA A 391 -25.04 -43.06 -40.17
CA ALA A 391 -25.03 -42.55 -41.54
C ALA A 391 -24.17 -43.46 -42.44
N LYS A 392 -24.80 -44.06 -43.44
CA LYS A 392 -24.09 -44.75 -44.54
C LYS A 392 -23.50 -43.70 -45.48
N PHE A 393 -22.20 -43.42 -45.35
CA PHE A 393 -21.48 -42.54 -46.27
C PHE A 393 -21.08 -43.27 -47.54
N ASN A 394 -21.84 -43.03 -48.62
CA ASN A 394 -21.40 -43.39 -49.97
C ASN A 394 -20.65 -42.20 -50.56
N ILE A 395 -19.33 -42.19 -50.41
CA ILE A 395 -18.47 -41.14 -51.00
C ILE A 395 -18.28 -41.47 -52.48
N VAL A 396 -18.93 -40.70 -53.34
CA VAL A 396 -18.72 -40.74 -54.79
C VAL A 396 -17.79 -39.59 -55.16
N GLY A 397 -16.52 -39.88 -55.39
CA GLY A 397 -15.53 -38.89 -55.81
C GLY A 397 -15.74 -38.52 -57.28
N GLY A 398 -16.11 -37.26 -57.54
CA GLY A 398 -16.25 -36.74 -58.89
C GLY A 398 -16.64 -35.26 -58.91
N ASP A 399 -16.03 -34.53 -59.83
CA ASP A 399 -16.13 -33.08 -60.06
C ASP A 399 -17.57 -32.52 -59.90
N GLY A 400 -17.72 -31.38 -59.24
CA GLY A 400 -18.98 -30.89 -58.64
C GLY A 400 -20.20 -30.78 -59.58
N ALA A 401 -19.98 -30.80 -60.89
CA ALA A 401 -21.04 -30.84 -61.91
C ALA A 401 -21.78 -32.19 -61.98
N PHE A 402 -21.17 -33.31 -61.55
CA PHE A 402 -21.85 -34.61 -61.48
C PHE A 402 -22.72 -34.72 -60.22
N PHE A 403 -22.28 -34.12 -59.11
CA PHE A 403 -23.02 -34.12 -57.85
C PHE A 403 -24.37 -33.40 -57.97
N GLU A 404 -24.42 -32.20 -58.56
CA GLU A 404 -25.71 -31.52 -58.75
C GLU A 404 -26.68 -32.31 -59.63
N ARG A 405 -26.18 -33.02 -60.64
CA ARG A 405 -27.00 -33.83 -61.56
C ARG A 405 -27.48 -35.12 -60.89
N PHE A 406 -26.62 -35.79 -60.14
CA PHE A 406 -26.96 -36.98 -59.37
C PHE A 406 -27.89 -36.64 -58.21
N VAL A 407 -27.62 -35.58 -57.44
CA VAL A 407 -28.48 -35.14 -56.34
C VAL A 407 -29.85 -34.71 -56.85
N LYS A 408 -29.95 -33.97 -57.96
CA LYS A 408 -31.26 -33.66 -58.56
C LYS A 408 -31.99 -34.92 -59.03
N ALA A 409 -31.28 -35.88 -59.64
CA ALA A 409 -31.90 -37.14 -60.07
C ALA A 409 -32.32 -38.04 -58.90
N VAL A 410 -31.51 -38.11 -57.84
CA VAL A 410 -31.77 -38.93 -56.64
C VAL A 410 -32.80 -38.27 -55.73
N THR A 411 -32.81 -36.95 -55.58
CA THR A 411 -33.87 -36.26 -54.82
C THR A 411 -35.21 -36.37 -55.54
N VAL A 412 -35.25 -36.24 -56.87
CA VAL A 412 -36.47 -36.53 -57.65
C VAL A 412 -36.83 -38.02 -57.54
N GLY A 413 -35.86 -38.93 -57.60
CA GLY A 413 -36.08 -40.37 -57.45
C GLY A 413 -36.63 -40.74 -56.07
N GLN A 414 -36.05 -40.23 -54.98
CA GLN A 414 -36.48 -40.48 -53.60
C GLN A 414 -37.80 -39.79 -53.26
N THR A 415 -38.08 -38.61 -53.84
CA THR A 415 -39.39 -37.97 -53.65
C THR A 415 -40.49 -38.68 -54.44
N VAL A 416 -40.18 -39.24 -55.61
CA VAL A 416 -41.10 -40.09 -56.37
C VAL A 416 -41.28 -41.46 -55.71
N ASP A 417 -40.21 -42.11 -55.23
CA ASP A 417 -40.27 -43.37 -54.49
C ASP A 417 -41.04 -43.20 -53.18
N GLY A 418 -40.79 -42.14 -52.41
CA GLY A 418 -41.54 -41.84 -51.18
C GLY A 418 -43.00 -41.50 -51.45
N ALA A 419 -43.30 -40.75 -52.51
CA ALA A 419 -44.68 -40.49 -52.93
C ALA A 419 -45.39 -41.77 -53.42
N PHE A 420 -44.67 -42.68 -54.08
CA PHE A 420 -45.18 -43.97 -54.54
C PHE A 420 -45.38 -44.95 -53.37
N GLU A 421 -44.45 -45.04 -52.41
CA GLU A 421 -44.57 -45.89 -51.23
C GLU A 421 -45.74 -45.48 -50.32
N HIS A 422 -46.04 -44.19 -50.21
CA HIS A 422 -47.07 -43.67 -49.31
C HIS A 422 -48.42 -43.34 -49.96
N SER A 423 -48.57 -43.50 -51.28
CA SER A 423 -49.82 -43.22 -52.00
C SER A 423 -50.45 -44.48 -52.58
N ASP A 424 -51.57 -44.91 -51.99
CA ASP A 424 -52.33 -46.07 -52.48
C ASP A 424 -52.92 -45.83 -53.89
N THR A 425 -53.21 -44.58 -54.24
CA THR A 425 -53.76 -44.21 -55.56
C THR A 425 -52.71 -44.28 -56.67
N LEU A 426 -51.46 -43.86 -56.39
CA LEU A 426 -50.35 -44.00 -57.34
C LEU A 426 -49.94 -45.47 -57.52
N LYS A 427 -49.92 -46.25 -56.44
CA LYS A 427 -49.71 -47.71 -56.52
C LYS A 427 -50.75 -48.38 -57.39
N ALA A 428 -52.04 -48.09 -57.19
CA ALA A 428 -53.13 -48.66 -57.98
C ALA A 428 -53.06 -48.27 -59.47
N ALA A 429 -52.74 -47.01 -59.77
CA ALA A 429 -52.64 -46.51 -61.16
C ALA A 429 -51.49 -47.15 -61.95
N PHE A 430 -50.36 -47.44 -61.29
CA PHE A 430 -49.16 -47.99 -61.93
C PHE A 430 -48.97 -49.50 -61.71
N GLN A 431 -49.82 -50.16 -60.92
CA GLN A 431 -49.72 -51.59 -60.60
C GLN A 431 -49.77 -52.50 -61.84
N GLY A 432 -50.58 -52.14 -62.84
CA GLY A 432 -50.69 -52.90 -64.10
C GLY A 432 -49.37 -52.95 -64.87
N TYR A 433 -48.68 -51.81 -64.93
CA TYR A 433 -47.39 -51.68 -65.61
C TYR A 433 -46.22 -52.27 -64.82
N LEU A 434 -46.24 -52.16 -63.48
CA LEU A 434 -45.20 -52.75 -62.63
C LEU A 434 -45.32 -54.27 -62.45
N SER A 435 -46.53 -54.83 -62.54
CA SER A 435 -46.76 -56.27 -62.42
C SER A 435 -46.53 -57.04 -63.72
N GLY A 436 -46.13 -56.35 -64.81
CA GLY A 436 -45.94 -56.94 -66.13
C GLY A 436 -47.23 -57.44 -66.78
N LYS A 437 -48.40 -57.01 -66.28
CA LYS A 437 -49.73 -57.35 -66.84
C LYS A 437 -50.19 -56.34 -67.89
N SER A 438 -49.57 -55.15 -67.93
CA SER A 438 -49.85 -54.08 -68.88
C SER A 438 -48.52 -53.61 -69.47
N ASP A 439 -48.37 -53.74 -70.78
CA ASP A 439 -47.19 -53.25 -71.49
C ASP A 439 -47.50 -51.87 -72.08
N LEU A 440 -46.77 -50.86 -71.62
CA LEU A 440 -46.84 -49.49 -72.17
C LEU A 440 -46.70 -49.45 -73.71
N PRO A 441 -45.82 -50.25 -74.35
CA PRO A 441 -45.75 -50.34 -75.80
C PRO A 441 -47.02 -50.90 -76.46
N THR A 442 -47.70 -51.87 -75.85
CA THR A 442 -48.97 -52.40 -76.39
C THR A 442 -50.12 -51.44 -76.17
N ASP A 443 -50.16 -50.73 -75.04
CA ASP A 443 -51.19 -49.73 -74.78
C ASP A 443 -51.04 -48.50 -75.70
N ILE A 444 -49.80 -48.09 -75.97
CA ILE A 444 -49.50 -47.06 -76.98
C ILE A 444 -49.86 -47.56 -78.38
N LYS A 445 -49.55 -48.82 -78.71
CA LYS A 445 -49.91 -49.45 -79.99
C LYS A 445 -51.43 -49.51 -80.16
N ASP A 446 -52.19 -49.85 -79.14
CA ASP A 446 -53.66 -49.94 -79.18
C ASP A 446 -54.33 -48.56 -79.29
N VAL A 447 -53.76 -47.54 -78.64
CA VAL A 447 -54.20 -46.14 -78.79
C VAL A 447 -53.87 -45.60 -80.19
N LEU A 448 -52.72 -45.97 -80.76
CA LEU A 448 -52.31 -45.56 -82.10
C LEU A 448 -53.04 -46.35 -83.21
N MET A 449 -53.33 -47.63 -83.02
CA MET A 449 -54.00 -48.51 -83.99
C MET A 449 -55.53 -48.50 -83.90
N ARG A 450 -56.09 -47.65 -83.04
CA ARG A 450 -57.54 -47.48 -82.90
C ARG A 450 -58.15 -47.04 -84.25
N PRO A 451 -59.12 -47.78 -84.81
CA PRO A 451 -59.69 -47.46 -86.12
C PRO A 451 -60.51 -46.17 -86.02
N GLY A 452 -59.96 -45.06 -86.52
CA GLY A 452 -60.56 -43.73 -86.44
C GLY A 452 -59.57 -42.56 -86.46
N LEU A 453 -58.26 -42.81 -86.27
CA LEU A 453 -57.22 -41.80 -86.41
C LEU A 453 -56.65 -41.82 -87.85
N GLY A 454 -56.71 -40.69 -88.55
CA GLY A 454 -56.13 -40.55 -89.90
C GLY A 454 -54.61 -40.75 -89.92
N SER A 455 -54.08 -41.22 -91.05
CA SER A 455 -52.65 -41.57 -91.27
C SER A 455 -51.66 -40.46 -90.86
N ASP A 456 -52.09 -39.21 -90.97
CA ASP A 456 -51.24 -38.04 -90.73
C ASP A 456 -51.11 -37.73 -89.23
N ALA A 457 -52.13 -38.02 -88.43
CA ALA A 457 -52.08 -37.86 -86.97
C ALA A 457 -51.21 -38.94 -86.32
N GLN A 458 -51.25 -40.17 -86.85
CA GLN A 458 -50.42 -41.27 -86.38
C GLN A 458 -48.94 -41.03 -86.68
N SER A 459 -48.61 -40.58 -87.90
CA SER A 459 -47.23 -40.29 -88.30
C SER A 459 -46.65 -39.07 -87.57
N ALA A 460 -47.45 -38.02 -87.33
CA ALA A 460 -47.03 -36.86 -86.53
C ALA A 460 -46.81 -37.20 -85.04
N ALA A 461 -47.67 -38.04 -84.44
CA ALA A 461 -47.51 -38.52 -83.08
C ALA A 461 -46.27 -39.42 -82.94
N LEU A 462 -46.03 -40.32 -83.90
CA LEU A 462 -44.82 -41.13 -83.95
C LEU A 462 -43.55 -40.29 -84.15
N ALA A 463 -43.60 -39.28 -85.02
CA ALA A 463 -42.46 -38.38 -85.24
C ALA A 463 -42.12 -37.53 -84.01
N THR A 464 -43.12 -37.06 -83.26
CA THR A 464 -42.91 -36.30 -82.02
C THR A 464 -42.42 -37.19 -80.87
N ILE A 465 -42.91 -38.43 -80.77
CA ILE A 465 -42.40 -39.41 -79.80
C ILE A 465 -40.96 -39.80 -80.15
N LEU A 466 -40.66 -40.08 -81.41
CA LEU A 466 -39.29 -40.39 -81.88
C LEU A 466 -38.34 -39.22 -81.67
N ALA A 467 -38.75 -37.98 -81.93
CA ALA A 467 -37.94 -36.79 -81.67
C ALA A 467 -37.65 -36.63 -80.17
N ARG A 468 -38.63 -36.95 -79.31
CA ARG A 468 -38.48 -36.87 -77.86
C ARG A 468 -37.66 -38.01 -77.27
N VAL A 469 -37.73 -39.20 -77.85
CA VAL A 469 -36.89 -40.36 -77.50
C VAL A 469 -35.46 -40.18 -78.04
N ALA A 470 -35.28 -39.58 -79.22
CA ALA A 470 -33.96 -39.25 -79.76
C ALA A 470 -33.22 -38.21 -78.91
N ALA A 471 -33.96 -37.27 -78.29
CA ALA A 471 -33.42 -36.33 -77.30
C ALA A 471 -33.02 -36.99 -75.96
N GLY A 472 -33.50 -38.22 -75.69
CA GLY A 472 -33.09 -39.05 -74.56
C GLY A 472 -31.94 -40.00 -74.93
N ARG A 473 -30.89 -40.07 -74.11
CA ARG A 473 -29.84 -41.09 -74.24
C ARG A 473 -30.30 -42.39 -73.57
N THR A 474 -31.05 -43.21 -74.32
CA THR A 474 -31.22 -44.64 -74.03
C THR A 474 -30.86 -45.42 -75.28
N ASP A 475 -29.65 -46.00 -75.30
CA ASP A 475 -29.08 -46.55 -76.53
C ASP A 475 -29.71 -47.89 -76.93
N GLY A 476 -30.31 -48.65 -76.00
CA GLY A 476 -30.96 -49.94 -76.30
C GLY A 476 -32.38 -49.86 -76.89
N LEU A 477 -33.16 -48.82 -76.58
CA LEU A 477 -34.52 -48.64 -77.12
C LEU A 477 -34.53 -48.06 -78.54
N LYS A 478 -33.45 -47.36 -78.91
CA LYS A 478 -33.27 -46.76 -80.24
C LYS A 478 -33.17 -47.83 -81.32
N ASP A 479 -32.42 -48.90 -81.07
CA ASP A 479 -32.18 -49.93 -82.07
C ASP A 479 -33.45 -50.75 -82.38
N HIS A 480 -34.26 -51.06 -81.37
CA HIS A 480 -35.53 -51.76 -81.57
C HIS A 480 -36.60 -50.88 -82.25
N LEU A 481 -36.66 -49.59 -81.94
CA LEU A 481 -37.58 -48.66 -82.59
C LEU A 481 -37.16 -48.31 -84.02
N LEU A 482 -35.85 -48.26 -84.30
CA LEU A 482 -35.32 -48.11 -85.67
C LEU A 482 -35.58 -49.36 -86.52
N ALA A 483 -35.50 -50.55 -85.94
CA ALA A 483 -35.86 -51.80 -86.62
C ALA A 483 -37.36 -51.81 -87.00
N LEU A 484 -38.24 -51.43 -86.08
CA LEU A 484 -39.69 -51.35 -86.32
C LEU A 484 -40.05 -50.26 -87.35
N ALA A 485 -39.36 -49.12 -87.31
CA ALA A 485 -39.55 -48.03 -88.26
C ALA A 485 -39.13 -48.42 -89.69
N ARG A 486 -38.04 -49.17 -89.85
CA ARG A 486 -37.59 -49.72 -91.15
C ARG A 486 -38.57 -50.75 -91.72
N GLU A 487 -39.16 -51.57 -90.86
CA GLU A 487 -40.16 -52.56 -91.26
C GLU A 487 -41.43 -51.89 -91.81
N LEU A 488 -41.85 -50.77 -91.20
CA LEU A 488 -43.01 -49.99 -91.63
C LEU A 488 -42.76 -49.09 -92.86
N THR A 489 -41.56 -48.53 -93.00
CA THR A 489 -41.19 -47.75 -94.22
C THR A 489 -41.02 -48.63 -95.45
N SER A 490 -40.70 -49.91 -95.31
CA SER A 490 -40.60 -50.85 -96.44
C SER A 490 -41.94 -51.15 -97.14
N ARG A 491 -43.08 -50.80 -96.51
CA ARG A 491 -44.43 -50.97 -97.08
C ARG A 491 -45.02 -49.72 -97.73
N GLY A 492 -44.29 -48.61 -97.73
CA GLY A 492 -44.77 -47.35 -98.32
C GLY A 492 -43.63 -46.51 -98.87
N ALA A 493 -43.19 -46.80 -100.09
CA ALA A 493 -42.41 -45.87 -100.91
C ALA A 493 -43.27 -45.40 -102.09
N PRO A 494 -43.12 -44.14 -102.53
CA PRO A 494 -42.23 -43.92 -103.67
C PRO A 494 -41.35 -42.64 -103.65
N ALA A 495 -40.19 -42.78 -104.31
CA ALA A 495 -39.45 -41.90 -105.24
C ALA A 495 -39.13 -40.39 -104.98
N GLU A 496 -37.83 -40.11 -105.14
CA GLU A 496 -37.15 -38.95 -105.77
C GLU A 496 -37.22 -37.52 -105.17
N ALA A 497 -36.03 -36.96 -104.84
CA ALA A 497 -35.42 -35.83 -105.57
C ALA A 497 -34.08 -35.40 -104.93
N GLU A 498 -33.02 -35.47 -105.71
CA GLU A 498 -31.69 -34.94 -105.43
C GLU A 498 -31.66 -33.40 -105.42
N VAL A 499 -30.91 -32.77 -104.51
CA VAL A 499 -30.23 -31.50 -104.79
C VAL A 499 -28.81 -31.53 -104.24
N SER A 500 -27.89 -31.31 -105.17
CA SER A 500 -26.43 -31.33 -105.09
C SER A 500 -25.79 -30.30 -104.15
N THR A 501 -24.80 -30.81 -103.42
CA THR A 501 -23.55 -30.25 -102.88
C THR A 501 -23.04 -28.88 -103.38
N LYS A 502 -22.50 -28.06 -102.46
CA LYS A 502 -21.08 -27.65 -102.50
C LYS A 502 -20.55 -27.14 -101.14
N VAL A 503 -19.32 -27.55 -100.88
CA VAL A 503 -18.49 -27.46 -99.66
C VAL A 503 -17.54 -26.27 -99.74
N GLU A 504 -17.29 -25.58 -98.61
CA GLU A 504 -16.02 -24.91 -98.24
C GLU A 504 -16.11 -24.57 -96.73
N ALA A 505 -15.49 -25.31 -95.80
CA ALA A 505 -14.08 -25.40 -95.43
C ALA A 505 -13.49 -24.14 -94.74
N ARG A 506 -13.55 -24.08 -93.39
CA ARG A 506 -12.39 -24.04 -92.45
C ARG A 506 -12.82 -23.65 -91.02
N PRO A 507 -12.28 -24.31 -89.97
CA PRO A 507 -12.34 -23.82 -88.59
C PRO A 507 -10.96 -23.39 -88.06
N HIS A 508 -10.92 -22.25 -87.36
CA HIS A 508 -9.98 -21.99 -86.27
C HIS A 508 -10.61 -20.93 -85.34
N SER A 509 -10.99 -21.31 -84.12
CA SER A 509 -10.21 -21.00 -82.91
C SER A 509 -11.09 -21.01 -81.66
N LYS A 510 -10.59 -21.76 -80.67
CA LYS A 510 -10.82 -21.72 -79.22
C LYS A 510 -12.12 -22.32 -78.67
#